data_AF-A0A7V9EVX1-F1
#
_entry.id   AF-A0A7V9EVX1-F1
#
_cell.length_a   1.000
_cell.length_b   1.000
_cell.length_c   1.000
_cell.angle_alpha   90.00
_cell.angle_beta   90.00
_cell.angle_gamma   90.00
#
_symmetry.space_group_name_H-M   'P 1'
#
loop_
_entity.id
_entity.type
_entity.pdbx_description
1 polymer ?
#
loop_
_entity_poly.entity_id
_entity_poly.type
_entity_poly.pdbx_seq_one_letter_code
_entity_poly.pdbx_strand_id
1 'polypeptide(L)'
;ITRSRRVPDALDGGPALARVAQELLGAVDSSPGVRLLGVSVSALVERTALQVTLDSATGGDEAVARAVEDIRRRFGSVAVGPASLLAPGGLALRRRGDQQWGPDAQ
;
A
#
# COMPACT_ATOMS: atom_id res chain seq x y z
N ILE A 1 -9.55 0.29 -17.72
CA ILE A 1 -10.46 1.18 -16.96
C ILE A 1 -9.66 1.81 -15.84
N THR A 2 -9.83 3.11 -15.61
CA THR A 2 -9.19 3.82 -14.49
C THR A 2 -10.27 4.52 -13.68
N ARG A 3 -10.14 4.49 -12.36
CA ARG A 3 -10.96 5.22 -11.40
C ARG A 3 -10.03 5.95 -10.44
N SER A 4 -10.39 7.18 -10.09
CA SER A 4 -9.62 8.00 -9.15
C SER A 4 -10.58 8.70 -8.20
N ARG A 5 -10.09 9.00 -7.00
CA ARG A 5 -10.80 9.78 -5.98
C ARG A 5 -9.82 10.74 -5.33
N ARG A 6 -10.24 11.99 -5.16
CA ARG A 6 -9.57 12.94 -4.28
C ARG A 6 -10.05 12.70 -2.86
N VAL A 7 -9.12 12.56 -1.94
CA VAL A 7 -9.38 12.52 -0.49
C VAL A 7 -9.22 13.92 0.09
N PRO A 8 -10.00 14.28 1.14
CA PRO A 8 -9.93 15.61 1.75
C PRO A 8 -8.59 15.84 2.46
N ASP A 9 -8.08 14.81 3.13
CA ASP A 9 -6.84 14.84 3.91
C ASP A 9 -5.76 13.97 3.26
N ALA A 10 -4.50 14.35 3.46
CA ALA A 10 -3.37 13.56 3.00
C ALA A 10 -3.31 12.21 3.71
N LEU A 11 -2.95 11.14 2.97
CA LEU A 11 -2.78 9.78 3.48
C LEU A 11 -1.30 9.40 3.46
N ASP A 12 -0.80 8.79 4.53
CA ASP A 12 0.59 8.34 4.66
C ASP A 12 0.72 6.84 5.02
N GLY A 13 -0.41 6.13 5.14
CA GLY A 13 -0.47 4.72 5.54
C GLY A 13 -0.97 3.78 4.44
N GLY A 14 -0.35 2.59 4.38
CA GLY A 14 -0.77 1.51 3.48
C GLY A 14 -2.23 1.07 3.65
N PRO A 15 -2.74 0.80 4.87
CA PRO A 15 -4.13 0.41 5.08
C PRO A 15 -5.15 1.45 4.61
N ALA A 16 -4.88 2.73 4.88
CA ALA A 16 -5.75 3.83 4.44
C ALA A 16 -5.81 3.91 2.91
N LEU A 17 -4.66 3.81 2.23
CA LEU A 17 -4.59 3.76 0.76
C LEU A 17 -5.28 2.52 0.18
N ALA A 18 -5.11 1.35 0.81
CA ALA A 18 -5.76 0.11 0.41
C ALA A 18 -7.28 0.20 0.50
N ARG A 19 -7.81 0.82 1.57
CA ARG A 19 -9.25 1.05 1.72
C ARG A 19 -9.83 1.87 0.57
N VAL A 20 -9.17 2.97 0.20
CA VAL A 20 -9.59 3.77 -0.97
C VAL A 20 -9.52 2.96 -2.26
N ALA A 21 -8.45 2.19 -2.48
CA ALA A 21 -8.32 1.35 -3.66
C ALA A 21 -9.39 0.26 -3.75
N GLN A 22 -9.76 -0.37 -2.62
CA GLN A 22 -10.82 -1.36 -2.54
C GLN A 22 -12.19 -0.77 -2.86
N GLU A 23 -12.50 0.43 -2.34
CA GLU A 23 -13.75 1.13 -2.64
C GLU A 23 -13.84 1.49 -4.14
N LEU A 24 -12.74 1.92 -4.75
CA LEU A 24 -12.69 2.19 -6.20
C LEU A 24 -12.84 0.91 -7.04
N LEU A 25 -12.23 -0.20 -6.60
CA LEU A 25 -12.36 -1.49 -7.26
C LEU A 25 -13.78 -2.06 -7.14
N GLY A 26 -14.44 -1.90 -5.99
CA GLY A 26 -15.82 -2.33 -5.78
C GLY A 26 -16.84 -1.66 -6.70
N ALA A 27 -16.50 -0.49 -7.26
CA ALA A 27 -17.31 0.20 -8.27
C ALA A 27 -17.06 -0.27 -9.71
N VAL A 28 -16.24 -1.30 -9.91
CA VAL A 28 -15.90 -1.89 -11.21
C VAL A 28 -16.37 -3.34 -11.26
N ASP A 29 -17.10 -3.70 -12.32
CA ASP A 29 -17.44 -5.11 -12.58
C ASP A 29 -16.17 -5.89 -12.92
N SER A 30 -15.81 -6.82 -12.04
CA SER A 30 -14.62 -7.68 -12.16
C SER A 30 -14.97 -9.12 -12.55
N SER A 31 -16.24 -9.41 -12.85
CA SER A 31 -16.69 -10.74 -13.30
C SER A 31 -15.96 -11.29 -14.54
N PRO A 32 -15.49 -10.48 -15.51
CA PRO A 32 -14.72 -10.98 -16.65
C PRO A 32 -13.26 -11.37 -16.29
N GLY A 33 -12.83 -11.14 -15.05
CA GLY A 33 -11.46 -11.34 -14.58
C GLY A 33 -10.56 -10.11 -14.78
N VAL A 34 -9.55 -9.98 -13.92
CA VAL A 34 -8.62 -8.84 -13.89
C VAL A 34 -7.24 -9.29 -14.38
N ARG A 35 -6.77 -8.72 -15.50
CA ARG A 35 -5.43 -8.99 -16.04
C ARG A 35 -4.35 -8.07 -15.47
N LEU A 36 -4.75 -6.90 -14.97
CA LEU A 36 -3.87 -5.88 -14.43
C LEU A 36 -4.62 -5.06 -13.38
N LEU A 37 -4.01 -4.90 -12.20
CA LEU A 37 -4.45 -3.98 -11.17
C LEU A 37 -3.24 -3.14 -10.75
N GLY A 38 -3.33 -1.83 -11.01
CA GLY A 38 -2.33 -0.85 -10.59
C GLY A 38 -2.96 0.17 -9.67
N VAL A 39 -2.23 0.57 -8.64
CA VAL A 39 -2.61 1.68 -7.76
C VAL A 39 -1.56 2.78 -7.92
N SER A 40 -1.99 3.96 -8.34
CA SER A 40 -1.16 5.14 -8.49
C SER A 40 -1.67 6.26 -7.59
N VAL A 41 -0.75 6.99 -6.98
CA VAL A 41 -1.05 8.22 -6.22
C VAL A 41 -0.49 9.43 -6.96
N SER A 42 -1.12 10.57 -6.75
CA SER A 42 -0.71 11.86 -7.31
C SER A 42 -0.91 12.95 -6.26
N ALA A 43 -0.39 14.16 -6.51
CA ALA A 43 -0.40 15.27 -5.54
C ALA A 43 0.30 14.92 -4.21
N LEU A 44 1.49 14.34 -4.31
CA LEU A 44 2.34 14.07 -3.15
C LEU A 44 2.75 15.39 -2.49
N VAL A 45 2.65 15.46 -1.18
CA VAL A 45 3.05 16.61 -0.37
C VAL A 45 4.24 16.24 0.52
N GLU A 46 5.13 17.19 0.76
CA GLU A 46 6.14 17.02 1.80
C GLU A 46 5.48 16.93 3.17
N ARG A 47 6.09 16.15 4.06
CA ARG A 47 5.50 15.67 5.30
C ARG A 47 4.97 16.83 6.15
N THR A 48 3.67 17.03 6.11
CA THR A 48 2.93 17.83 7.09
C THR A 48 2.70 16.93 8.30
N ALA A 49 3.01 17.41 9.50
CA ALA A 49 2.66 16.71 10.72
C ALA A 49 1.12 16.64 10.78
N LEU A 50 0.56 15.49 10.43
CA LEU A 50 -0.88 15.27 10.55
C LEU A 50 -1.16 15.13 12.04
N GLN A 51 -1.95 16.06 12.60
CA GLN A 51 -2.43 15.94 13.97
C GLN A 51 -3.45 14.80 14.00
N VAL A 52 -3.01 13.63 14.46
CA VAL A 52 -3.87 12.46 14.65
C VAL A 52 -4.74 12.72 15.88
N THR A 53 -6.06 12.65 15.72
CA THR A 53 -7.00 12.66 16.87
C THR A 53 -6.88 11.37 17.66
N LEU A 54 -7.05 11.42 18.98
CA LEU A 54 -6.95 10.22 19.85
C LEU A 54 -7.87 9.08 19.39
N ASP A 55 -9.03 9.40 18.80
CA ASP A 55 -10.03 8.42 18.36
C ASP A 55 -9.62 7.67 17.08
N SER A 56 -8.71 8.21 16.26
CA SER A 56 -8.18 7.54 15.07
C SER A 56 -7.11 6.49 15.39
N ALA A 57 -6.60 6.45 16.63
CA ALA A 57 -5.66 5.42 17.09
C ALA A 57 -6.35 4.08 17.45
N THR A 58 -7.68 3.99 17.30
CA THR A 58 -8.47 2.82 17.69
C THR A 58 -8.33 1.63 16.72
N GLY A 59 -7.70 1.83 15.56
CA GLY A 59 -7.43 0.76 14.59
C GLY A 59 -6.10 0.06 14.85
N GLY A 60 -6.14 -1.18 15.35
CA GLY A 60 -4.94 -2.04 15.50
C GLY A 60 -4.15 -2.18 14.19
N ASP A 61 -4.82 -2.15 13.04
CA ASP A 61 -4.21 -2.29 11.72
C ASP A 61 -3.23 -1.17 11.36
N GLU A 62 -3.50 0.08 11.78
CA GLU A 62 -2.57 1.19 11.54
C GLU A 62 -1.32 1.08 12.39
N ALA A 63 -1.48 0.73 13.67
CA ALA A 63 -0.36 0.52 14.58
C ALA A 63 0.54 -0.62 14.10
N VAL A 64 -0.06 -1.73 13.65
CA VAL A 64 0.67 -2.86 13.04
C VAL A 64 1.39 -2.43 11.76
N ALA A 65 0.72 -1.69 10.87
CA ALA A 65 1.35 -1.20 9.65
C ALA A 65 2.56 -0.29 9.93
N ARG A 66 2.45 0.62 10.92
CA ARG A 66 3.59 1.44 11.36
C ARG A 66 4.71 0.61 11.95
N ALA A 67 4.41 -0.36 12.81
CA ALA A 67 5.42 -1.24 13.40
C ALA A 67 6.17 -2.05 12.32
N VAL A 68 5.44 -2.58 11.33
CA VAL A 68 6.01 -3.29 10.17
C VAL A 68 6.94 -2.37 9.37
N GLU A 69 6.52 -1.13 9.12
CA GLU A 69 7.35 -0.15 8.41
C GLU A 69 8.60 0.24 9.21
N ASP A 70 8.48 0.37 10.52
CA ASP A 70 9.62 0.64 11.41
C ASP A 70 10.65 -0.49 11.39
N ILE A 71 10.19 -1.75 11.39
CA ILE A 71 11.04 -2.93 11.23
C ILE A 71 11.73 -2.89 9.86
N ARG A 72 11.00 -2.62 8.78
CA ARG A 72 11.59 -2.55 7.43
C ARG A 72 12.59 -1.41 7.27
N ARG A 73 12.31 -0.26 7.87
CA ARG A 73 13.22 0.89 7.88
C ARG A 73 14.52 0.57 8.62
N ARG A 74 14.44 -0.18 9.72
CA ARG A 74 15.60 -0.52 10.55
C ARG A 74 16.40 -1.70 10.02
N PHE A 75 15.74 -2.73 9.52
CA PHE A 75 16.35 -4.04 9.20
C PHE A 75 16.32 -4.38 7.69
N GLY A 76 15.79 -3.47 6.87
CA GLY A 76 15.68 -3.63 5.42
C GLY A 76 14.28 -4.08 4.97
N SER A 77 13.97 -3.81 3.70
CA SER A 77 12.65 -4.03 3.12
C SER A 77 12.16 -5.49 3.12
N VAL A 78 13.09 -6.45 3.26
CA VAL A 78 12.80 -7.88 3.34
C VAL A 78 12.77 -8.43 4.77
N ALA A 79 12.83 -7.58 5.79
CA ALA A 79 12.89 -8.01 7.19
C ALA A 79 11.56 -8.61 7.70
N VAL A 80 10.42 -8.14 7.17
CA VAL A 80 9.09 -8.61 7.55
C VAL A 80 8.17 -8.64 6.33
N GLY A 81 7.41 -9.72 6.20
CA GLY A 81 6.47 -9.93 5.09
C GLY A 81 5.51 -11.08 5.38
N PRO A 82 4.53 -11.29 4.50
CA PRO A 82 3.59 -12.40 4.62
C PRO A 82 4.32 -13.75 4.70
N ALA A 83 3.91 -14.61 5.64
CA ALA A 83 4.50 -15.94 5.79
C ALA A 83 4.36 -16.80 4.52
N SER A 84 3.32 -16.55 3.72
CA SER A 84 3.10 -17.20 2.42
C SER A 84 4.21 -16.94 1.39
N LEU A 85 5.07 -15.95 1.63
CA LEU A 85 6.21 -15.61 0.77
C LEU A 85 7.54 -16.19 1.28
N LEU A 86 7.52 -16.99 2.34
CA LEU A 86 8.73 -17.64 2.85
C LEU A 86 9.15 -18.78 1.91
N ALA A 87 10.37 -18.68 1.39
CA ALA A 87 11.03 -19.70 0.58
C ALA A 87 12.28 -20.22 1.33
N PRO A 88 12.89 -21.35 0.90
CA PRO A 88 14.09 -21.89 1.54
C PRO A 88 15.26 -20.91 1.68
N GLY A 89 15.32 -19.89 0.80
CA GLY A 89 16.32 -18.81 0.83
C GLY A 89 15.89 -17.54 1.56
N GLY A 90 14.76 -17.55 2.28
CA GLY A 90 14.18 -16.38 2.95
C GLY A 90 12.94 -15.83 2.27
N LEU A 91 12.57 -14.58 2.58
CA LEU A 91 11.36 -13.93 2.07
C LEU A 91 11.51 -13.55 0.58
N ALA A 92 10.67 -14.13 -0.26
CA ALA A 92 10.62 -13.88 -1.71
C ALA A 92 9.71 -12.69 -2.07
N LEU A 93 9.97 -11.52 -1.48
CA LEU A 93 9.22 -10.28 -1.74
C LEU A 93 9.56 -9.72 -3.13
N ARG A 94 8.53 -9.26 -3.84
CA ARG A 94 8.68 -8.54 -5.12
C ARG A 94 9.26 -7.16 -4.88
N ARG A 95 10.25 -6.77 -5.67
CA ARG A 95 10.91 -5.47 -5.66
C ARG A 95 10.36 -4.58 -6.77
N ARG A 96 10.58 -3.28 -6.63
CA ARG A 96 10.41 -2.33 -7.72
C ARG A 96 11.30 -2.79 -8.90
N GLY A 97 10.71 -2.93 -10.08
CA GLY A 97 11.39 -3.44 -11.28
C GLY A 97 11.25 -4.95 -11.53
N ASP A 98 10.74 -5.74 -10.59
CA ASP A 98 10.54 -7.19 -10.80
C ASP A 98 9.36 -7.51 -11.74
N GLN A 99 8.55 -6.50 -12.09
CA GLN A 99 7.37 -6.65 -12.93
C GLN A 99 7.61 -5.97 -14.28
N GLN A 100 7.15 -6.61 -15.36
CA GLN A 100 7.27 -6.11 -16.75
C GLN A 100 6.36 -4.90 -17.04
N TRP A 101 5.67 -4.36 -16.05
CA TRP A 101 4.71 -3.27 -16.18
C TRP A 101 4.76 -2.38 -14.94
N GLY A 102 4.54 -1.08 -15.11
CA GLY A 102 4.63 -0.07 -14.05
C GLY A 102 5.31 1.21 -14.54
N PRO A 103 5.35 2.29 -13.74
CA PRO A 103 5.91 3.58 -14.15
C PRO A 103 7.42 3.53 -14.48
N ASP A 104 8.13 2.52 -13.98
CA ASP A 104 9.57 2.31 -14.22
C ASP A 104 9.85 1.30 -15.35
N ALA A 105 8.81 0.73 -15.98
CA ALA A 105 8.96 -0.11 -17.17
C ALA A 105 9.13 0.81 -18.40
N GLN A 106 10.37 1.20 -18.67
CA GLN A 106 10.80 1.73 -19.97
C GLN A 106 11.48 0.64 -20.77
#